data_AF-A0AAN8Q1A7-F1
#
_entry.id   AF-A0AAN8Q1A7-F1
#
_cell.length_a   1.000
_cell.length_b   1.000
_cell.length_c   1.000
_cell.angle_alpha   90.00
_cell.angle_beta   90.00
_cell.angle_gamma   90.00
#
_symmetry.space_group_name_H-M   'P 1'
#
loop_
_entity.id
_entity.type
_entity.pdbx_description
1 polymer ?
#
loop_
_entity_poly.entity_id
_entity_poly.type
_entity_poly.pdbx_seq_one_letter_code
_entity_poly.pdbx_strand_id
1 'polypeptide(L)'
;MATEDERSRGRMNDSDYDVIQRNTPYLREQLIGKDIVDIMFAKHIINRDQVVEVDKQMKKSRPEGIRVLLGFLMDSGGVNAMEPFIECLNDAGFKHVADKLKRDRQVTADAKYVD
;
A
#
# COMPACT_ATOMS: atom_id res chain seq x y z
N MET A 1 16.00 11.39 18.85
CA MET A 1 16.86 10.54 17.99
C MET A 1 15.92 9.70 17.15
N ALA A 2 15.83 9.96 15.85
CA ALA A 2 15.18 9.07 14.89
C ALA A 2 16.14 7.91 14.64
N THR A 3 15.69 6.67 14.78
CA THR A 3 16.47 5.46 14.47
C THR A 3 16.76 5.41 12.96
N GLU A 4 17.92 4.87 12.56
CA GLU A 4 18.36 4.79 11.15
C GLU A 4 17.35 4.07 10.23
N ASP A 5 16.44 3.27 10.80
CA ASP A 5 15.30 2.65 10.10
C ASP A 5 14.32 3.64 9.47
N GLU A 6 14.18 4.86 10.02
CA GLU A 6 13.23 5.85 9.48
C GLU A 6 13.74 6.53 8.20
N ARG A 7 15.04 6.44 7.90
CA ARG A 7 15.67 7.15 6.78
C ARG A 7 15.79 6.33 5.49
N SER A 8 15.42 5.05 5.53
CA SER A 8 15.86 4.08 4.50
C SER A 8 14.72 3.25 3.92
N ARG A 9 13.46 3.70 3.99
CA ARG A 9 12.40 3.03 3.23
C ARG A 9 12.52 3.41 1.76
N GLY A 10 13.38 2.66 1.07
CA GLY A 10 13.49 2.74 -0.39
C GLY A 10 12.17 2.40 -1.07
N ARG A 11 12.13 2.63 -2.39
CA ARG A 11 10.99 2.29 -3.24
C ARG A 11 10.68 0.79 -3.15
N MET A 12 9.40 0.44 -3.24
CA MET A 12 8.93 -0.92 -3.45
C MET A 12 9.62 -1.54 -4.68
N ASN A 13 9.86 -2.86 -4.69
CA ASN A 13 10.39 -3.51 -5.88
C ASN A 13 9.46 -3.35 -7.10
N ASP A 14 10.02 -3.36 -8.31
CA ASP A 14 9.28 -3.05 -9.54
C ASP A 14 8.10 -4.01 -9.78
N SER A 15 8.23 -5.27 -9.39
CA SER A 15 7.16 -6.26 -9.56
C SER A 15 5.94 -5.93 -8.72
N ASP A 16 6.15 -5.61 -7.44
CA ASP A 16 5.08 -5.25 -6.53
C ASP A 16 4.53 -3.85 -6.85
N TYR A 17 5.40 -2.93 -7.29
CA TYR A 17 5.02 -1.61 -7.79
C TYR A 17 4.01 -1.73 -8.94
N ASP A 18 4.30 -2.53 -9.96
CA ASP A 18 3.43 -2.74 -11.11
C ASP A 18 2.07 -3.34 -10.72
N VAL A 19 2.07 -4.26 -9.75
CA VAL A 19 0.84 -4.88 -9.22
C VAL A 19 -0.04 -3.83 -8.55
N ILE A 20 0.52 -2.99 -7.68
CA ILE A 20 -0.23 -1.90 -7.02
C ILE A 20 -0.71 -0.87 -8.06
N GLN A 21 0.15 -0.47 -8.98
CA GLN A 21 -0.19 0.51 -10.01
C GLN A 21 -1.35 0.03 -10.89
N ARG A 22 -1.28 -1.20 -11.40
CA ARG A 22 -2.34 -1.81 -12.22
C ARG A 22 -3.67 -1.94 -11.47
N ASN A 23 -3.62 -2.22 -10.17
CA ASN A 23 -4.81 -2.37 -9.34
C ASN A 23 -5.32 -1.06 -8.72
N THR A 24 -4.63 0.07 -8.93
CA THR A 24 -5.00 1.36 -8.32
C THR A 24 -6.46 1.76 -8.55
N PRO A 25 -7.06 1.65 -9.76
CA PRO A 25 -8.48 1.96 -9.95
C PRO A 25 -9.39 1.13 -9.04
N TYR A 26 -9.17 -0.19 -9.00
CA TYR A 26 -9.92 -1.11 -8.14
C TYR A 26 -9.73 -0.79 -6.65
N LEU A 27 -8.49 -0.53 -6.21
CA LEU A 27 -8.20 -0.20 -4.81
C LEU A 27 -8.89 1.10 -4.37
N ARG A 28 -8.98 2.10 -5.24
CA ARG A 28 -9.69 3.37 -4.94
C ARG A 28 -11.20 3.19 -4.75
N GLU A 29 -11.79 2.20 -5.41
CA GLU A 29 -13.21 1.90 -5.29
C GLU A 29 -13.51 1.09 -4.03
N GLN A 30 -12.65 0.11 -3.71
CA GLN A 30 -12.91 -0.87 -2.65
C GLN A 30 -12.48 -0.43 -1.26
N LEU A 31 -11.43 0.39 -1.15
CA LEU A 31 -10.85 0.73 0.14
C LEU A 31 -11.59 1.88 0.82
N ILE A 32 -11.86 1.69 2.12
CA ILE A 32 -12.36 2.74 3.02
C ILE A 32 -11.17 3.27 3.82
N GLY A 33 -10.85 4.54 3.60
CA GLY A 33 -9.58 5.14 4.04
C GLY A 33 -9.33 5.12 5.55
N LYS A 34 -10.37 5.23 6.37
CA LYS A 34 -10.20 5.39 7.83
C LYS A 34 -9.62 4.12 8.48
N ASP A 35 -10.07 2.94 8.06
CA ASP A 35 -9.68 1.68 8.70
C ASP A 35 -8.28 1.23 8.29
N ILE A 36 -7.84 1.57 7.08
CA ILE A 36 -6.55 1.11 6.56
C ILE A 36 -5.38 2.02 6.98
N VAL A 37 -5.61 3.33 7.13
CA VAL A 37 -4.54 4.29 7.47
C VAL A 37 -4.01 4.04 8.88
N ASP A 38 -4.89 3.81 9.85
CA ASP A 38 -4.49 3.56 11.24
C ASP A 38 -3.69 2.26 11.37
N ILE A 39 -4.09 1.21 10.66
CA ILE A 39 -3.39 -0.08 10.66
C ILE A 39 -2.04 0.04 9.95
N MET A 40 -1.96 0.73 8.81
CA MET A 40 -0.70 0.96 8.11
C MET A 40 0.28 1.80 8.95
N PHE A 41 -0.20 2.76 9.73
CA PHE A 41 0.62 3.50 10.67
C PHE A 41 1.10 2.62 11.84
N ALA A 42 0.20 1.82 12.43
CA ALA A 42 0.53 0.90 13.52
C ALA A 42 1.57 -0.17 13.11
N LYS A 43 1.55 -0.62 11.85
CA LYS A 43 2.55 -1.53 11.27
C LYS A 43 3.78 -0.82 10.71
N HIS A 44 3.92 0.48 10.96
CA HIS A 44 5.05 1.30 10.48
C HIS A 44 5.25 1.26 8.96
N ILE A 45 4.21 1.07 8.17
CA ILE A 45 4.30 1.12 6.69
C ILE A 45 4.35 2.57 6.24
N ILE A 46 3.56 3.43 6.89
CA ILE A 46 3.56 4.88 6.73
C ILE A 46 3.97 5.57 8.02
N ASN A 47 4.43 6.82 7.92
CA ASN A 47 4.80 7.66 9.05
C ASN A 47 3.70 8.68 9.39
N ARG A 48 3.92 9.45 10.46
CA ARG A 48 2.93 10.42 10.96
C ARG A 48 2.61 11.52 9.95
N ASP A 49 3.60 12.04 9.24
CA ASP A 49 3.41 13.11 8.26
C ASP A 49 2.56 12.62 7.07
N GLN A 50 2.79 11.38 6.65
CA GLN A 50 1.99 10.70 5.63
C GLN A 50 0.55 10.49 6.07
N VAL A 51 0.32 10.10 7.33
CA VAL A 51 -1.04 9.99 7.89
C VAL A 51 -1.77 11.34 7.81
N VAL A 52 -1.10 12.43 8.20
CA VAL A 52 -1.69 13.78 8.15
C VAL A 52 -2.06 14.18 6.71
N GLU A 53 -1.18 13.92 5.75
CA GLU A 53 -1.46 14.24 4.34
C GLU A 53 -2.57 13.35 3.78
N VAL A 54 -2.60 12.04 4.08
CA VAL A 54 -3.69 11.16 3.65
C VAL A 54 -5.03 11.62 4.25
N ASP A 55 -5.10 11.91 5.55
CA ASP A 55 -6.35 12.38 6.20
C ASP A 55 -6.85 13.69 5.57
N LYS A 56 -5.94 14.62 5.28
CA LYS A 56 -6.26 15.88 4.59
C LYS A 56 -6.85 15.64 3.20
N GLN A 57 -6.37 14.65 2.45
CA GLN A 57 -6.90 14.32 1.13
C GLN A 57 -8.20 13.51 1.22
N MET A 58 -8.32 12.60 2.18
CA MET A 58 -9.55 11.84 2.46
C MET A 58 -10.74 12.76 2.77
N LYS A 59 -10.50 13.86 3.51
CA LYS A 59 -11.50 14.89 3.79
C LYS A 59 -12.02 15.60 2.55
N LYS A 60 -11.21 15.66 1.48
CA LYS A 60 -11.61 16.24 0.19
C LYS A 60 -12.30 15.21 -0.70
N SER A 61 -11.68 14.04 -0.83
CA SER A 61 -12.12 12.96 -1.71
C SER A 61 -11.50 11.64 -1.27
N ARG A 62 -12.33 10.68 -0.84
CA ARG A 62 -11.85 9.34 -0.45
C ARG A 62 -10.99 8.69 -1.55
N PRO A 63 -11.40 8.64 -2.83
CA PRO A 63 -10.57 8.08 -3.89
C PRO A 63 -9.21 8.77 -4.05
N GLU A 64 -9.11 10.07 -3.75
CA GLU A 64 -7.85 10.80 -3.82
C GLU A 64 -6.96 10.52 -2.62
N GLY A 65 -7.54 10.44 -1.42
CA GLY A 65 -6.81 10.00 -0.24
C GLY A 65 -6.23 8.60 -0.41
N ILE A 66 -7.00 7.66 -0.97
CA ILE A 66 -6.49 6.30 -1.28
C ILE A 66 -5.35 6.37 -2.31
N ARG A 67 -5.47 7.20 -3.35
CA ARG A 67 -4.40 7.37 -4.34
C ARG A 67 -3.09 7.83 -3.68
N VAL A 68 -3.17 8.80 -2.77
CA VAL A 68 -2.01 9.32 -2.04
C VAL A 68 -1.42 8.26 -1.10
N LEU A 69 -2.27 7.52 -0.39
CA LEU A 69 -1.83 6.41 0.48
C LEU A 69 -1.05 5.34 -0.31
N LEU A 70 -1.57 4.93 -1.48
CA LEU A 70 -0.88 3.97 -2.35
C LEU A 70 0.43 4.53 -2.91
N GLY A 71 0.49 5.84 -3.21
CA GLY A 71 1.74 6.51 -3.57
C GLY A 71 2.80 6.37 -2.49
N PHE A 72 2.45 6.66 -1.23
CA PHE A 72 3.38 6.48 -0.12
C PHE A 72 3.84 5.03 0.07
N LEU A 73 2.94 4.06 -0.08
CA LEU A 73 3.28 2.65 -0.05
C LEU A 73 4.34 2.28 -1.11
N MET A 74 4.15 2.76 -2.34
CA MET A 74 5.04 2.47 -3.47
C MET A 74 6.39 3.18 -3.35
N ASP A 75 6.38 4.47 -2.99
CA ASP A 75 7.57 5.31 -3.01
C ASP A 75 8.42 5.20 -1.74
N SER A 76 7.79 4.83 -0.62
CA SER A 76 8.41 4.90 0.72
C SER A 76 7.97 3.79 1.67
N GLY A 77 7.31 2.75 1.18
CA GLY A 77 6.93 1.59 2.01
C GLY A 77 8.10 0.62 2.27
N GLY A 78 9.20 0.73 1.52
CA GLY A 78 10.29 -0.24 1.53
C GLY A 78 10.15 -1.32 0.47
N VAL A 79 11.25 -2.02 0.16
CA VAL A 79 11.33 -3.06 -0.88
C VAL A 79 10.29 -4.17 -0.70
N ASN A 80 9.92 -4.46 0.55
CA ASN A 80 9.00 -5.55 0.94
C ASN A 80 7.64 -5.05 1.44
N ALA A 81 7.23 -3.80 1.14
CA ALA A 81 6.01 -3.21 1.71
C ALA A 81 4.71 -3.92 1.28
N MET A 82 4.76 -4.71 0.21
CA MET A 82 3.60 -5.43 -0.33
C MET A 82 3.02 -6.43 0.66
N GLU A 83 3.86 -7.21 1.34
CA GLU A 83 3.40 -8.22 2.30
C GLU A 83 2.73 -7.60 3.53
N PRO A 84 3.37 -6.63 4.24
CA PRO A 84 2.72 -5.88 5.31
C PRO A 84 1.43 -5.20 4.86
N PHE A 85 1.37 -4.67 3.64
CA PHE A 85 0.15 -4.06 3.11
C PHE A 85 -0.98 -5.08 2.90
N ILE A 86 -0.66 -6.25 2.35
CA ILE A 86 -1.62 -7.36 2.21
C ILE A 86 -2.12 -7.83 3.58
N GLU A 87 -1.26 -7.86 4.60
CA GLU A 87 -1.68 -8.14 5.97
C GLU A 87 -2.62 -7.05 6.52
N CYS A 88 -2.30 -5.76 6.33
CA CYS A 88 -3.20 -4.66 6.69
C CYS A 88 -4.58 -4.84 6.09
N LEU A 89 -4.66 -5.24 4.82
CA LEU A 89 -5.92 -5.46 4.13
C LEU A 89 -6.72 -6.60 4.78
N ASN A 90 -6.07 -7.67 5.21
CA ASN A 90 -6.73 -8.75 5.93
C ASN A 90 -7.21 -8.31 7.31
N ASP A 91 -6.36 -7.62 8.07
CA ASP A 91 -6.66 -7.12 9.42
C ASP A 91 -7.81 -6.09 9.39
N ALA A 92 -7.90 -5.29 8.32
CA ALA A 92 -8.99 -4.35 8.08
C ALA A 92 -10.29 -4.99 7.53
N GLY A 93 -10.30 -6.30 7.27
CA GLY A 93 -11.47 -7.01 6.73
C GLY A 93 -11.62 -6.95 5.20
N PHE A 94 -10.68 -6.35 4.48
CA PHE A 94 -10.63 -6.33 3.00
C PHE A 94 -10.00 -7.61 2.42
N LYS A 95 -10.40 -8.77 2.93
CA LYS A 95 -9.84 -10.07 2.53
C LYS A 95 -9.94 -10.32 1.02
N HIS A 96 -11.04 -9.93 0.39
CA HIS A 96 -11.22 -10.07 -1.06
C HIS A 96 -10.21 -9.25 -1.87
N VAL A 97 -9.87 -8.04 -1.38
CA VAL A 97 -8.85 -7.18 -1.98
C VAL A 97 -7.46 -7.79 -1.79
N ALA A 98 -7.15 -8.25 -0.57
CA ALA A 98 -5.89 -8.91 -0.25
C ALA A 98 -5.66 -10.16 -1.13
N ASP A 99 -6.68 -11.00 -1.27
CA ASP A 99 -6.63 -12.21 -2.09
C ASP A 99 -6.44 -11.88 -3.58
N LYS A 100 -7.06 -10.79 -4.07
CA LYS A 100 -6.83 -10.32 -5.43
C LYS A 100 -5.38 -9.90 -5.64
N LEU A 101 -4.83 -9.09 -4.73
CA LEU A 101 -3.44 -8.64 -4.84
C LEU A 101 -2.44 -9.80 -4.78
N LYS A 102 -2.69 -10.80 -3.93
CA LYS A 102 -1.88 -12.03 -3.88
C LYS A 102 -1.88 -12.78 -5.22
N ARG A 103 -3.06 -12.97 -5.82
CA ARG A 103 -3.18 -13.63 -7.13
C ARG A 103 -2.47 -12.84 -8.23
N ASP A 104 -2.71 -11.54 -8.29
CA ASP A 104 -2.09 -10.66 -9.29
C ASP A 104 -0.55 -10.62 -9.14
N ARG A 105 -0.03 -10.69 -7.91
CA ARG A 105 1.40 -10.80 -7.62
C ARG A 105 1.98 -12.11 -8.13
N GLN A 106 1.30 -13.24 -7.88
CA GLN A 106 1.73 -14.56 -8.37
C GLN A 106 1.79 -14.60 -9.91
N VAL A 107 0.75 -14.08 -10.58
CA VAL A 107 0.72 -14.02 -12.05
C VAL A 107 1.88 -13.20 -12.61
N THR A 108 2.20 -12.05 -11.99
CA THR A 108 3.36 -11.24 -12.41
C THR A 108 4.69 -11.96 -12.17
N ALA A 109 4.81 -12.72 -11.08
CA ALA A 109 6.01 -13.53 -10.81
C ALA A 109 6.18 -14.62 -11.87
N ASP A 110 5.12 -15.39 -12.15
CA ASP A 110 5.15 -16.48 -13.11
C ASP A 110 5.47 -15.99 -14.53
N ALA A 111 4.95 -14.83 -14.94
CA ALA A 111 5.23 -14.24 -16.25
C ALA A 111 6.71 -13.88 -16.46
N LYS A 112 7.48 -13.61 -15.40
CA LYS A 112 8.91 -13.29 -15.48
C LYS A 112 9.82 -14.53 -15.60
N TYR A 113 9.27 -15.74 -15.46
CA TYR A 113 10.01 -17.00 -15.60
C TYR A 113 9.73 -17.73 -16.93
N VAL A 114 8.99 -17.11 -17.84
CA VAL A 114 8.59 -17.69 -19.14
C VAL A 114 9.37 -17.08 -20.32
N ASP A 115 10.29 -16.14 -20.06
CA ASP A 115 11.24 -15.60 -21.05
C ASP A 115 12.67 -16.10 -20.82
#